data_AF-A0A969FX05-F1
#
_entry.id   AF-A0A969FX05-F1
#
_cell.length_a   1.000
_cell.length_b   1.000
_cell.length_c   1.000
_cell.angle_alpha   90.00
_cell.angle_beta   90.00
_cell.angle_gamma   90.00
#
_symmetry.space_group_name_H-M   'P 1'
#
loop_
_entity.id
_entity.type
_entity.pdbx_description
1 polymer ?
#
loop_
_entity_poly.entity_id
_entity_poly.type
_entity_poly.pdbx_seq_one_letter_code
_entity_poly.pdbx_strand_id
1 'polypeptide(L)'
;MSFLQHARDLREVPANMAHVAALRHAFELANQAVMSAEELEILEKQEAFILDTRLTVEESREEGRQEGMQEGLEQGLEQQALATAKRMLATLDDATISEFTGLDVERVRRLRSDAGTTPR
;
A
#
# COMPACT_ATOMS: atom_id res chain seq x y z
N MET A 1 -4.90 52.88 22.36
CA MET A 1 -5.06 51.41 22.27
C MET A 1 -6.25 51.10 21.36
N SER A 2 -6.07 51.00 20.02
CA SER A 2 -7.16 50.53 19.12
C SER A 2 -6.67 50.12 17.72
N PHE A 3 -5.65 49.25 17.65
CA PHE A 3 -5.27 48.60 16.37
C PHE A 3 -5.90 47.21 16.26
N LEU A 4 -5.92 46.44 17.36
CA LEU A 4 -6.39 45.06 17.38
C LEU A 4 -7.93 44.90 17.32
N GLN A 5 -8.72 45.96 17.54
CA GLN A 5 -10.19 45.87 17.51
C GLN A 5 -10.78 46.00 16.10
N HIS A 6 -10.01 46.52 15.13
CA HIS A 6 -10.47 46.73 13.74
C HIS A 6 -9.71 45.88 12.72
N ALA A 7 -8.86 44.94 13.18
CA ALA A 7 -8.07 44.08 12.30
C ALA A 7 -8.92 43.20 11.37
N ARG A 8 -10.18 42.91 11.75
CA ARG A 8 -11.10 42.08 10.95
C ARG A 8 -11.69 42.82 9.74
N ASP A 9 -11.67 44.16 9.75
CA ASP A 9 -12.20 45.02 8.67
C ASP A 9 -11.09 45.69 7.86
N LEU A 10 -9.82 45.32 8.09
CA LEU A 10 -8.65 45.91 7.43
C LEU A 10 -8.45 45.34 6.01
N ARG A 11 -9.46 45.49 5.15
CA ARG A 11 -9.34 45.19 3.71
C ARG A 11 -8.58 46.27 2.95
N GLU A 12 -8.35 47.43 3.57
CA GLU A 12 -7.60 48.55 3.00
C GLU A 12 -6.60 49.12 4.02
N VAL A 13 -5.40 49.47 3.54
CA VAL A 13 -4.34 50.07 4.37
C VAL A 13 -4.76 51.49 4.77
N PRO A 14 -4.83 51.83 6.08
CA PRO A 14 -5.19 53.16 6.52
C PRO A 14 -4.23 54.24 5.96
N ALA A 15 -4.76 55.33 5.41
CA ALA A 15 -4.00 56.37 4.69
C ALA A 15 -2.87 57.02 5.51
N ASN A 16 -2.98 57.01 6.84
CA ASN A 16 -1.98 57.49 7.79
C ASN A 16 -0.79 56.51 7.99
N MET A 17 -0.93 55.23 7.64
CA MET A 17 0.14 54.22 7.68
C MET A 17 0.84 54.05 6.33
N ALA A 18 0.21 54.54 5.25
CA ALA A 18 0.79 54.53 3.92
C ALA A 18 2.13 55.28 3.85
N HIS A 19 2.45 56.22 4.75
CA HIS A 19 3.67 57.04 4.62
C HIS A 19 4.95 56.37 5.17
N VAL A 20 4.84 55.24 5.87
CA VAL A 20 5.99 54.53 6.44
C VAL A 20 6.48 53.49 5.44
N ALA A 21 7.61 53.76 4.78
CA ALA A 21 8.15 52.90 3.73
C ALA A 21 8.35 51.43 4.18
N ALA A 22 8.76 51.22 5.43
CA ALA A 22 8.92 49.89 6.00
C ALA A 22 7.60 49.10 6.14
N LEU A 23 6.49 49.79 6.44
CA LEU A 23 5.18 49.15 6.55
C LEU A 23 4.57 48.85 5.18
N ARG A 24 4.75 49.72 4.19
CA ARG A 24 4.37 49.43 2.79
C ARG A 24 5.04 48.18 2.27
N HIS A 25 6.36 48.08 2.44
CA HIS A 25 7.10 46.90 2.01
C HIS A 25 6.65 45.64 2.77
N ALA A 26 6.36 45.75 4.08
CA ALA A 26 5.84 44.62 4.85
C ALA A 26 4.46 44.15 4.36
N PHE A 27 3.55 45.06 4.00
CA PHE A 27 2.24 44.72 3.45
C PHE A 27 2.32 44.19 2.01
N GLU A 28 3.19 44.74 1.16
CA GLU A 28 3.44 44.22 -0.19
C GLU A 28 4.05 42.82 -0.14
N LEU A 29 5.04 42.61 0.75
CA LEU A 29 5.65 41.30 0.97
C LEU A 29 4.64 40.31 1.56
N ALA A 30 3.78 40.74 2.49
CA ALA A 30 2.72 39.90 3.04
C ALA A 30 1.66 39.56 1.97
N ASN A 31 1.26 40.51 1.12
CA ASN A 31 0.32 40.25 0.02
C ASN A 31 0.94 39.38 -1.10
N GLN A 32 2.26 39.40 -1.27
CA GLN A 32 3.01 38.52 -2.17
C GLN A 32 3.29 37.14 -1.55
N ALA A 33 3.37 37.04 -0.22
CA ALA A 33 3.61 35.81 0.52
C ALA A 33 2.31 35.09 0.93
N VAL A 34 1.17 35.78 0.91
CA VAL A 34 -0.16 35.18 1.03
C VAL A 34 -0.54 34.66 -0.36
N MET A 35 -0.61 33.33 -0.49
CA MET A 35 -1.11 32.68 -1.69
C MET A 35 -2.50 33.22 -2.02
N SER A 36 -2.74 33.55 -3.29
CA SER A 36 -4.08 33.83 -3.76
C SER A 36 -4.99 32.61 -3.53
N ALA A 37 -6.31 32.84 -3.44
CA ALA A 37 -7.27 31.74 -3.26
C ALA A 37 -7.14 30.65 -4.35
N GLU A 38 -6.77 31.04 -5.58
CA GLU A 38 -6.52 30.14 -6.70
C GLU A 38 -5.25 29.30 -6.51
N GLU A 39 -4.16 29.91 -6.05
CA GLU A 39 -2.91 29.18 -5.74
C GLU A 39 -3.08 28.21 -4.58
N LEU A 40 -3.86 28.58 -3.56
CA LEU A 40 -4.19 27.71 -2.43
C LEU A 40 -5.00 26.48 -2.91
N GLU A 41 -6.01 26.69 -3.76
CA GLU A 41 -6.80 25.59 -4.32
C GLU A 41 -5.93 24.63 -5.18
N ILE A 42 -4.98 25.18 -5.94
CA ILE A 42 -4.02 24.36 -6.71
C ILE A 42 -3.15 23.53 -5.77
N LEU A 43 -2.63 24.12 -4.69
CA LEU A 43 -1.81 23.41 -3.71
C LEU A 43 -2.59 22.31 -3.01
N GLU A 44 -3.82 22.60 -2.55
CA GLU A 44 -4.69 21.60 -1.92
C GLU A 44 -4.96 20.40 -2.83
N LYS A 45 -5.21 20.65 -4.12
CA LYS A 45 -5.38 19.58 -5.13
C LYS A 45 -4.12 18.76 -5.33
N GLN A 46 -2.95 19.40 -5.35
CA GLN A 46 -1.66 18.71 -5.46
C GLN A 46 -1.39 17.84 -4.23
N GLU A 47 -1.62 18.35 -3.03
CA GLU A 47 -1.47 17.60 -1.78
C GLU A 47 -2.42 16.41 -1.73
N ALA A 48 -3.68 16.60 -2.10
CA ALA A 48 -4.66 15.53 -2.19
C ALA A 48 -4.19 14.43 -3.16
N PHE A 49 -3.68 14.80 -4.33
CA PHE A 49 -3.15 13.85 -5.32
C PHE A 49 -1.92 13.10 -4.79
N ILE A 50 -0.99 13.79 -4.12
CA ILE A 50 0.21 13.15 -3.54
C ILE A 50 -0.17 12.15 -2.44
N LEU A 51 -1.17 12.47 -1.63
CA LEU A 51 -1.68 11.58 -0.58
C LEU A 51 -2.36 10.36 -1.20
N ASP A 52 -3.28 10.58 -2.14
CA ASP A 52 -4.01 9.52 -2.85
C ASP A 52 -3.07 8.54 -3.56
N THR A 53 -2.11 9.08 -4.31
CA THR A 53 -1.10 8.25 -4.99
C THR A 53 -0.24 7.48 -4.01
N ARG A 54 0.17 8.08 -2.89
CA ARG A 54 0.95 7.37 -1.86
C ARG A 54 0.15 6.23 -1.23
N LEU A 55 -1.11 6.50 -0.88
CA LEU A 55 -2.00 5.48 -0.31
C LEU A 55 -2.18 4.32 -1.28
N THR A 56 -2.50 4.62 -2.54
CA THR A 56 -2.65 3.61 -3.59
C THR A 56 -1.41 2.73 -3.74
N VAL A 57 -0.22 3.35 -3.77
CA VAL A 57 1.05 2.59 -3.89
C VAL A 57 1.30 1.70 -2.68
N GLU A 58 1.05 2.18 -1.47
CA GLU A 58 1.23 1.40 -0.25
C GLU A 58 0.22 0.25 -0.16
N GLU A 59 -1.04 0.49 -0.51
CA GLU A 59 -2.07 -0.56 -0.59
C GLU A 59 -1.70 -1.63 -1.62
N SER A 60 -1.35 -1.25 -2.85
CA SER A 60 -0.93 -2.21 -3.89
C SER A 60 0.31 -3.01 -3.50
N ARG A 61 1.25 -2.40 -2.77
CA ARG A 61 2.43 -3.11 -2.25
C ARG A 61 2.06 -4.14 -1.19
N GLU A 62 1.18 -3.76 -0.28
CA GLU A 62 0.73 -4.64 0.79
C GLU A 62 -0.10 -5.81 0.25
N GLU A 63 -1.00 -5.55 -0.69
CA GLU A 63 -1.75 -6.58 -1.43
C GLU A 63 -0.81 -7.55 -2.12
N GLY A 64 0.13 -7.06 -2.94
CA GLY A 64 1.08 -7.93 -3.64
C GLY A 64 1.98 -8.73 -2.68
N ARG A 65 2.31 -8.17 -1.51
CA ARG A 65 3.04 -8.90 -0.45
C ARG A 65 2.19 -10.00 0.17
N GLN A 66 0.92 -9.75 0.44
CA GLN A 66 0.00 -10.73 1.00
C GLN A 66 -0.26 -11.87 0.01
N GLU A 67 -0.56 -11.55 -1.25
CA GLU A 67 -0.74 -12.52 -2.32
C GLU A 67 0.51 -13.38 -2.51
N GLY A 68 1.69 -12.76 -2.63
CA GLY A 68 2.95 -13.50 -2.79
C GLY A 68 3.28 -14.41 -1.60
N MET A 69 2.94 -14.01 -0.36
CA MET A 69 3.09 -14.88 0.81
C MET A 69 2.11 -16.05 0.77
N GLN A 70 0.86 -15.82 0.40
CA GLN A 70 -0.15 -16.86 0.30
C GLN A 70 0.22 -17.89 -0.78
N GLU A 71 0.53 -17.43 -1.99
CA GLU A 71 0.98 -18.28 -3.08
C GLU A 71 2.23 -19.07 -2.71
N GLY A 72 3.21 -18.43 -2.07
CA GLY A 72 4.44 -19.08 -1.60
C GLY A 72 4.17 -20.16 -0.55
N LEU A 73 3.23 -19.93 0.37
CA LEU A 73 2.83 -20.91 1.37
C LEU A 73 2.11 -22.10 0.74
N GLU A 74 1.15 -21.85 -0.14
CA GLU A 74 0.39 -22.90 -0.85
C GLU A 74 1.32 -23.77 -1.70
N GLN A 75 2.21 -23.15 -2.49
CA GLN A 75 3.22 -23.88 -3.27
C GLN A 75 4.17 -24.68 -2.38
N GLY A 76 4.59 -24.12 -1.24
CA GLY A 76 5.46 -24.81 -0.28
C GLY A 76 4.80 -26.04 0.33
N LEU A 77 3.53 -25.92 0.74
CA LEU A 77 2.74 -27.03 1.28
C LEU A 77 2.52 -28.13 0.24
N GLU A 78 2.18 -27.76 -1.00
CA GLU A 78 2.01 -28.73 -2.09
C GLU A 78 3.34 -29.46 -2.39
N GLN A 79 4.44 -28.73 -2.53
CA GLN A 79 5.76 -29.33 -2.76
C GLN A 79 6.16 -30.28 -1.63
N GLN A 80 5.91 -29.91 -0.37
CA GLN A 80 6.19 -30.75 0.79
C GLN A 80 5.32 -32.03 0.77
N ALA A 81 4.03 -31.91 0.47
CA ALA A 81 3.13 -33.05 0.37
C ALA A 81 3.59 -34.03 -0.73
N LEU A 82 3.93 -33.51 -1.91
CA LEU A 82 4.46 -34.30 -3.03
C LEU A 82 5.79 -34.98 -2.69
N ALA A 83 6.71 -34.27 -2.05
CA ALA A 83 8.01 -34.83 -1.66
C ALA A 83 7.86 -35.94 -0.62
N THR A 84 6.94 -35.77 0.33
CA THR A 84 6.61 -36.77 1.35
C THR A 84 5.99 -38.00 0.70
N ALA A 85 4.99 -37.81 -0.17
CA ALA A 85 4.34 -38.89 -0.89
C ALA A 85 5.35 -39.73 -1.67
N LYS A 86 6.24 -39.08 -2.45
CA LYS A 86 7.28 -39.77 -3.25
C LYS A 86 8.19 -40.67 -2.43
N ARG A 87 8.53 -40.29 -1.19
CA ARG A 87 9.35 -41.11 -0.28
C ARG A 87 8.60 -42.33 0.24
N MET A 88 7.28 -42.22 0.37
CA MET A 88 6.42 -43.28 0.91
C MET A 88 5.97 -44.30 -0.16
N LEU A 89 5.99 -43.93 -1.45
CA LEU A 89 5.49 -44.80 -2.55
C LEU A 89 6.08 -46.21 -2.53
N ALA A 90 7.34 -46.38 -2.15
CA ALA A 90 7.98 -47.70 -2.16
C ALA A 90 7.53 -48.63 -1.02
N THR A 91 6.86 -48.10 0.02
CA THR A 91 6.60 -48.82 1.27
C THR A 91 5.14 -48.85 1.69
N LEU A 92 4.35 -47.83 1.33
CA LEU A 92 2.96 -47.70 1.76
C LEU A 92 2.01 -47.80 0.57
N ASP A 93 0.77 -48.22 0.83
CA ASP A 93 -0.32 -48.20 -0.14
C ASP A 93 -0.84 -46.77 -0.38
N ASP A 94 -1.60 -46.59 -1.47
CA ASP A 94 -2.04 -45.27 -1.91
C ASP A 94 -3.04 -44.61 -0.96
N ALA A 95 -3.85 -45.39 -0.24
CA ALA A 95 -4.82 -44.86 0.72
C ALA A 95 -4.10 -44.31 1.96
N THR A 96 -3.12 -45.06 2.47
CA THR A 96 -2.29 -44.63 3.61
C THR A 96 -1.48 -43.38 3.25
N ILE A 97 -0.86 -43.32 2.06
CA ILE A 97 -0.12 -42.14 1.62
C ILE A 97 -1.04 -40.92 1.48
N SER A 98 -2.24 -41.12 0.93
CA SER A 98 -3.26 -40.07 0.82
C SER A 98 -3.62 -39.48 2.19
N GLU A 99 -3.84 -40.33 3.19
CA GLU A 99 -4.14 -39.91 4.57
C GLU A 99 -3.02 -39.06 5.18
N PHE A 100 -1.75 -39.48 5.05
CA PHE A 100 -0.62 -38.77 5.67
C PHE A 100 -0.21 -37.49 4.94
N THR A 101 -0.44 -37.42 3.63
CA THR A 101 0.03 -36.28 2.81
C THR A 101 -1.07 -35.27 2.49
N GLY A 102 -2.34 -35.64 2.72
CA GLY A 102 -3.49 -34.84 2.33
C GLY A 102 -3.74 -34.79 0.81
N LEU A 103 -2.94 -35.51 0.02
CA LEU A 103 -3.16 -35.64 -1.42
C LEU A 103 -4.32 -36.59 -1.70
N ASP A 104 -5.06 -36.36 -2.78
CA ASP A 104 -6.07 -37.31 -3.22
C ASP A 104 -5.46 -38.63 -3.71
N VAL A 105 -6.18 -39.73 -3.51
CA VAL A 105 -5.72 -41.07 -3.86
C VAL A 105 -5.38 -41.18 -5.37
N GLU A 106 -6.13 -40.50 -6.24
CA GLU A 106 -5.85 -40.49 -7.69
C GLU A 106 -4.52 -39.78 -8.02
N ARG A 107 -4.19 -38.72 -7.31
CA ARG A 107 -2.91 -38.00 -7.44
C ARG A 107 -1.76 -38.87 -6.95
N VAL A 108 -1.93 -39.59 -5.84
CA VAL A 108 -0.95 -40.57 -5.36
C VAL A 108 -0.74 -41.69 -6.37
N ARG A 109 -1.82 -42.26 -6.94
CA ARG A 109 -1.72 -43.26 -8.01
C ARG A 109 -0.96 -42.76 -9.23
N ARG A 110 -1.24 -41.53 -9.67
CA ARG A 110 -0.50 -40.90 -10.77
C ARG A 110 0.98 -40.77 -10.45
N LEU A 111 1.32 -40.27 -9.25
CA LEU A 111 2.72 -40.20 -8.80
C LEU A 111 3.41 -41.57 -8.79
N ARG A 112 2.69 -42.63 -8.43
CA ARG A 112 3.20 -44.01 -8.45
C ARG A 112 3.44 -44.53 -9.86
N SER A 113 2.51 -44.27 -10.78
CA SER A 113 2.67 -44.62 -12.20
C SER A 113 3.87 -43.90 -12.81
N ASP A 114 4.02 -42.60 -12.53
CA ASP A 114 5.15 -41.78 -13.00
C ASP A 114 6.49 -42.28 -12.44
N ALA A 115 6.49 -42.78 -11.20
CA ALA A 115 7.68 -43.33 -10.55
C ALA A 115 7.98 -44.79 -10.92
N GLY A 116 7.14 -45.44 -11.73
CA GLY A 116 7.31 -46.86 -12.12
C GLY A 116 7.35 -47.83 -10.94
N THR A 117 6.73 -47.48 -9.81
CA THR A 117 6.82 -48.26 -8.56
C THR A 117 5.57 -49.12 -8.37
N THR A 118 5.70 -50.44 -8.25
CA THR A 118 4.58 -51.34 -7.94
C THR A 118 4.37 -51.43 -6.42
N PRO A 119 3.12 -51.46 -5.91
CA PRO A 119 2.87 -51.67 -4.48
C PRO A 119 3.45 -53.02 -4.03
N ARG A 120 4.02 -53.07 -2.83
CA ARG A 120 4.37 -54.32 -2.15
C ARG A 120 3.18 -54.87 -1.39
#